data_AF-A0A484YFX3-F1
#
_entry.id   AF-A0A484YFX3-F1
#
_cell.length_a   1.000
_cell.length_b   1.000
_cell.length_c   1.000
_cell.angle_alpha   90.00
_cell.angle_beta   90.00
_cell.angle_gamma   90.00
#
_symmetry.space_group_name_H-M   'P 1'
#
loop_
_entity.id
_entity.type
_entity.pdbx_description
1 polymer ?
#
loop_
_entity_poly.entity_id
_entity_poly.type
_entity_poly.pdbx_seq_one_letter_code
_entity_poly.pdbx_strand_id
1 'polypeptide(L)' 'MNRRIIGFAGVAELKQIENTELRAGCERRALTMARDLIVNARQFKNMDSVIQSAKVK' A
#
# COMPACT_ATOMS: atom_id res chain seq x y z
N MET A 1 -5.83 -2.20 -3.30
CA MET A 1 -4.68 -1.27 -3.29
C MET A 1 -4.01 -1.21 -4.67
N ASN A 2 -3.40 -2.30 -5.19
CA ASN A 2 -2.69 -2.29 -6.49
C ASN A 2 -3.43 -1.58 -7.65
N ARG A 3 -4.68 -1.95 -7.94
CA ARG A 3 -5.47 -1.35 -9.04
C ARG A 3 -5.71 0.17 -8.92
N ARG A 4 -5.55 0.75 -7.73
CA ARG A 4 -5.75 2.18 -7.45
C ARG A 4 -4.44 2.98 -7.46
N ILE A 5 -3.30 2.28 -7.47
CA ILE A 5 -1.96 2.88 -7.49
C ILE A 5 -1.44 2.89 -8.93
N ILE A 6 -1.42 1.71 -9.58
CA ILE A 6 -0.88 1.54 -10.94
C ILE A 6 -1.96 1.41 -12.04
N GLY A 7 -3.24 1.35 -11.64
CA GLY A 7 -4.34 1.22 -12.60
C GLY A 7 -4.85 2.57 -13.10
N PHE A 8 -5.62 2.54 -14.18
CA PHE A 8 -6.20 3.72 -14.83
C PHE A 8 -6.94 4.66 -13.85
N ALA A 9 -7.71 4.08 -12.92
CA ALA A 9 -8.49 4.82 -11.95
C ALA A 9 -7.77 4.95 -10.59
N GLY A 10 -6.92 5.97 -10.48
CA GLY A 10 -6.22 6.33 -9.25
C GLY A 10 -7.12 6.90 -8.14
N VAL A 11 -6.53 7.19 -6.97
CA VAL A 11 -7.21 7.74 -5.79
C VAL A 11 -6.70 9.15 -5.45
N ALA A 12 -7.56 9.98 -4.86
CA ALA A 12 -7.25 11.37 -4.55
C ALA A 12 -6.11 11.48 -3.52
N GLU A 13 -6.09 10.56 -2.56
CA GLU A 13 -5.13 10.47 -1.45
C GLU A 13 -3.68 10.36 -1.92
N LEU A 14 -3.45 9.79 -3.10
CA LEU A 14 -2.12 9.71 -3.72
C LEU A 14 -1.92 10.81 -4.76
N LYS A 15 -2.97 11.16 -5.51
CA LYS A 15 -2.88 12.17 -6.59
C LYS A 15 -2.76 13.61 -6.10
N GLN A 16 -3.27 13.92 -4.91
CA GLN A 16 -3.21 15.25 -4.30
C GLN A 16 -1.86 15.55 -3.63
N ILE A 17 -0.96 14.57 -3.53
CA ILE A 17 0.40 14.80 -3.04
C ILE A 17 1.18 15.55 -4.14
N GLU A 18 1.43 16.84 -3.93
CA GLU A 18 2.13 17.70 -4.89
C GLU A 18 3.60 17.30 -5.11
N ASN A 19 4.29 16.90 -4.03
CA ASN A 19 5.67 16.45 -4.11
C ASN A 19 5.72 15.03 -4.72
N THR A 20 6.31 14.95 -5.91
CA THR A 20 6.39 13.72 -6.71
C THR A 20 7.25 12.64 -6.06
N GLU A 21 8.32 12.98 -5.35
CA GLU A 21 9.18 12.02 -4.66
C GLU A 21 8.49 11.44 -3.42
N LEU A 22 7.82 12.29 -2.63
CA LEU A 22 7.01 11.85 -1.50
C LEU A 22 5.85 10.97 -1.96
N ARG A 23 5.19 11.35 -3.06
CA ARG A 23 4.13 10.55 -3.67
C ARG A 23 4.64 9.17 -4.10
N ALA A 24 5.75 9.12 -4.85
CA ALA A 24 6.33 7.86 -5.29
C ALA A 24 6.75 6.96 -4.12
N GLY A 25 7.28 7.55 -3.04
CA GLY A 25 7.58 6.82 -1.80
C GLY A 25 6.35 6.20 -1.16
N CYS A 26 5.27 6.97 -1.02
CA CYS A 26 3.98 6.50 -0.50
C CYS A 26 3.37 5.39 -1.38
N GLU A 27 3.37 5.58 -2.70
CA GLU A 27 2.87 4.60 -3.67
C GLU A 27 3.64 3.29 -3.59
N ARG A 28 4.98 3.35 -3.49
CA ARG A 28 5.84 2.17 -3.37
C ARG A 28 5.59 1.40 -2.08
N ARG A 29 5.45 2.09 -0.94
CA ARG A 29 5.11 1.45 0.35
C ARG A 29 3.75 0.77 0.27
N ALA A 30 2.74 1.47 -0.24
CA ALA A 30 1.38 0.94 -0.39
C ALA A 30 1.32 -0.26 -1.34
N LEU A 31 2.07 -0.25 -2.44
CA LEU A 31 2.16 -1.36 -3.39
C LEU A 31 2.86 -2.58 -2.76
N THR A 32 3.92 -2.34 -1.99
CA THR A 32 4.67 -3.40 -1.30
C THR A 32 3.81 -4.07 -0.24
N MET A 33 3.13 -3.29 0.59
CA MET A 33 2.19 -3.80 1.58
C MET A 33 1.06 -4.60 0.91
N ALA A 34 0.50 -4.08 -0.18
CA ALA A 34 -0.55 -4.77 -0.92
C ALA A 34 -0.08 -6.11 -1.51
N ARG A 35 1.14 -6.18 -2.04
CA ARG A 35 1.73 -7.44 -2.50
C ARG A 35 1.89 -8.43 -1.36
N ASP A 36 2.44 -8.00 -0.23
CA ASP A 36 2.67 -8.88 0.92
C ASP A 36 1.36 -9.40 1.51
N LEU A 37 0.31 -8.57 1.54
CA LEU A 37 -1.02 -9.01 1.96
C LEU A 37 -1.62 -10.07 1.05
N ILE A 38 -1.34 -10.02 -0.25
CA ILE A 38 -1.83 -11.03 -1.20
C ILE A 38 -1.00 -12.32 -1.09
N VAL A 39 0.33 -12.21 -1.06
CA VAL A 39 1.24 -13.37 -1.06
C VAL A 39 1.22 -14.11 0.28
N ASN A 40 1.28 -13.35 1.38
CA ASN A 40 1.34 -13.91 2.74
C ASN A 40 -0.04 -13.90 3.41
N ALA A 41 -1.13 -13.76 2.65
CA ALA A 41 -2.51 -13.68 3.16
C ALA A 41 -2.84 -14.77 4.21
N ARG A 42 -2.36 -15.99 3.98
CA ARG A 42 -2.61 -17.16 4.84
C ARG A 42 -1.79 -17.16 6.14
N GLN A 43 -0.75 -16.34 6.24
CA GLN A 43 0.13 -16.25 7.42
C GLN A 43 -0.41 -15.25 8.45
N PHE A 44 -1.24 -14.29 8.03
CA PHE A 44 -1.89 -13.34 8.92
C PHE A 44 -3.07 -14.01 9.63
N LYS A 45 -2.91 -14.30 10.92
CA LYS A 45 -3.93 -14.99 11.74
C LYS A 45 -4.95 -14.04 12.36
N ASN A 46 -4.61 -12.77 12.50
CA ASN A 46 -5.44 -11.75 13.14
C ASN A 46 -5.21 -10.37 12.51
N MET A 47 -6.15 -9.46 12.74
CA MET A 47 -6.07 -8.10 12.21
C MET A 47 -4.87 -7.32 12.81
N ASP A 48 -4.49 -7.62 14.05
CA ASP A 48 -3.33 -7.00 14.69
C ASP A 48 -2.02 -7.29 13.94
N SER A 49 -1.82 -8.53 13.47
CA SER A 49 -0.64 -8.90 12.66
C SER A 49 -0.58 -8.14 11.34
N VAL A 50 -1.75 -7.84 10.75
CA VAL A 50 -1.86 -7.03 9.54
C VAL A 50 -1.49 -5.57 9.84
N ILE A 51 -2.00 -5.01 10.93
CA ILE A 51 -1.71 -3.62 11.35
C ILE A 51 -0.23 -3.45 11.69
N GLN A 52 0.38 -4.43 12.38
CA GLN A 52 1.82 -4.39 12.66
C GLN A 52 2.64 -4.44 11.38
N SER A 53 2.28 -5.31 10.43
CA SER A 53 2.92 -5.36 9.12
C SER A 53 2.78 -4.05 8.32
N ALA A 54 1.73 -3.26 8.58
CA ALA A 54 1.50 -1.97 7.94
C ALA A 54 2.35 -0.84 8.54
N LYS A 55 2.68 -0.91 9.84
CA LYS A 55 3.44 0.14 10.55
C LYS A 55 4.95 0.08 10.35
N VAL A 56 5.47 -1.10 10.05
CA VAL A 56 6.92 -1.36 9.96
C VAL A 56 7.53 -0.90 8.61
N LYS A 57 6.71 -0.54 7.62
CA LYS A 57 7.14 -0.17 6.27
C LYS A 57 6.74 1.25 5.89
#